data_AF-A0A4R2GXI1-F1
#
_entry.id   AF-A0A4R2GXI1-F1
#
_cell.length_a   1.000
_cell.length_b   1.000
_cell.length_c   1.000
_cell.angle_alpha   90.00
_cell.angle_beta   90.00
_cell.angle_gamma   90.00
#
_symmetry.space_group_name_H-M   'P 1'
#
loop_
_entity.id
_entity.type
_entity.pdbx_description
1 polymer ?
#
loop_
_entity_poly.entity_id
_entity_poly.type
_entity_poly.pdbx_seq_one_letter_code
_entity_poly.pdbx_strand_id
1 'polypeptide(L)'
;MGSETTVLANQSPTRSALTTEQLSLFDDCGYLLVKGMFNHDEVDRGLEMVRHALGSGATTIAWHPSFTDREHTLRIRDAISQCPELATFLDHPRLVSTLIALLSDSVQILGTEIFVRSCENRPLEGWHTDGGEYLQRIMLAPGSQCLQIKCQIFLTDTSQDESGNFLLIPRSHRRMPEPHETCYLDGLNEGLHRGELPDDVTTIHAAPGDALLFPYSLWHAVGPNRLQPRITLIFRYGQLWHRPNDYTRQPAHLLERFSPRLRRMFGDLGDDPHPLEFYKPQDQACVMSVSADSERDR
;
A
#
# COMPACT_ATOMS: atom_id res chain seq x y z
N MET A 1 6.75 26.23 45.50
CA MET A 1 5.88 25.05 45.62
C MET A 1 5.51 24.64 44.21
N GLY A 2 6.28 23.70 43.65
CA GLY A 2 6.10 23.24 42.28
C GLY A 2 4.99 22.20 42.23
N SER A 3 4.03 22.39 41.33
CA SER A 3 2.98 21.42 41.04
C SER A 3 3.58 20.30 40.19
N GLU A 4 3.58 19.10 40.76
CA GLU A 4 3.97 17.85 40.12
C GLU A 4 3.20 17.66 38.82
N THR A 5 3.93 17.64 37.70
CA THR A 5 3.41 17.14 36.44
C THR A 5 3.48 15.62 36.53
N THR A 6 2.35 14.98 36.82
CA THR A 6 2.22 13.54 36.74
C THR A 6 2.42 13.13 35.29
N VAL A 7 3.64 12.69 34.97
CA VAL A 7 3.95 11.98 33.72
C VAL A 7 3.17 10.68 33.77
N LEU A 8 2.01 10.65 33.10
CA LEU A 8 1.27 9.42 32.87
C LEU A 8 2.22 8.46 32.15
N ALA A 9 2.55 7.38 32.83
CA ALA A 9 3.38 6.31 32.30
C ALA A 9 2.81 5.85 30.95
N ASN A 10 3.65 5.90 29.91
CA ASN A 10 3.39 5.31 28.60
C ASN A 10 2.80 3.90 28.80
N GLN A 11 1.53 3.75 28.46
CA GLN A 11 0.96 2.42 28.27
C GLN A 11 1.80 1.73 27.19
N SER A 12 2.16 0.47 27.45
CA SER A 12 3.12 -0.29 26.64
C SER A 12 2.70 -0.33 25.17
N PRO A 13 3.65 -0.23 24.21
CA PRO A 13 3.32 -0.25 22.80
C PRO A 13 2.67 -1.59 22.46
N THR A 14 1.62 -1.51 21.65
CA THR A 14 1.05 -2.60 20.85
C THR A 14 2.18 -3.53 20.38
N ARG A 15 2.14 -4.82 20.76
CA ARG A 15 3.11 -5.81 20.27
C ARG A 15 3.11 -5.75 18.74
N SER A 16 4.25 -5.38 18.16
CA SER A 16 4.46 -5.41 16.71
C SER A 16 4.06 -6.78 16.17
N ALA A 17 3.20 -6.80 15.14
CA ALA A 17 2.89 -8.04 14.41
C ALA A 17 4.10 -8.55 13.61
N LEU A 18 5.11 -7.71 13.41
CA LEU A 18 6.35 -8.06 12.72
C LEU A 18 7.44 -8.48 13.71
N THR A 19 8.14 -9.56 13.34
CA THR A 19 9.38 -10.01 13.97
C THR A 19 10.53 -9.04 13.68
N THR A 20 11.59 -9.09 14.50
CA THR A 20 12.82 -8.31 14.27
C THR A 20 13.44 -8.65 12.92
N GLU A 21 13.38 -9.91 12.52
CA GLU A 21 13.87 -10.40 11.22
C GLU A 21 13.09 -9.78 10.05
N GLN A 22 11.76 -9.68 10.16
CA GLN A 22 10.94 -9.03 9.14
C GLN A 22 11.20 -7.53 9.03
N LEU A 23 11.40 -6.86 10.17
CA LEU A 23 11.78 -5.44 10.18
C LEU A 23 13.15 -5.22 9.56
N SER A 24 14.13 -6.05 9.91
CA SER A 24 15.48 -6.01 9.32
C SER A 24 15.43 -6.27 7.82
N LEU A 25 14.65 -7.27 7.38
CA LEU A 25 14.48 -7.57 5.96
C LEU A 25 13.87 -6.39 5.20
N PHE A 26 12.84 -5.74 5.77
CA PHE A 26 12.22 -4.59 5.14
C PHE A 26 13.20 -3.41 5.03
N ASP A 27 13.94 -3.09 6.09
CA ASP A 27 14.94 -2.03 6.06
C ASP A 27 16.05 -2.32 5.03
N ASP A 28 16.54 -3.56 5.01
CA ASP A 28 17.66 -3.95 4.16
C ASP A 28 17.30 -4.14 2.70
N CYS A 29 16.22 -4.86 2.42
CA CYS A 29 15.82 -5.26 1.07
C CYS A 29 14.78 -4.33 0.46
N GLY A 30 14.08 -3.54 1.26
CA GLY A 30 13.08 -2.58 0.79
C GLY A 30 11.72 -3.21 0.49
N TYR A 31 11.42 -4.40 1.00
CA TYR A 31 10.10 -5.00 0.85
C TYR A 31 9.81 -6.02 1.94
N LEU A 32 8.54 -6.33 2.12
CA LEU A 32 8.05 -7.38 3.02
C LEU A 32 6.86 -8.08 2.38
N LEU A 33 6.98 -9.37 2.10
CA LEU A 33 5.86 -10.22 1.70
C LEU A 33 5.28 -10.91 2.94
N VAL A 34 4.07 -10.52 3.33
CA VAL A 34 3.33 -11.16 4.43
C VAL A 34 2.42 -12.23 3.85
N LYS A 35 2.78 -13.49 4.11
CA LYS A 35 2.02 -14.66 3.67
C LYS A 35 0.71 -14.81 4.43
N GLY A 36 -0.37 -15.11 3.70
CA GLY A 36 -1.71 -15.31 4.25
C GLY A 36 -2.15 -14.15 5.14
N MET A 37 -1.95 -12.91 4.70
CA MET A 37 -2.42 -11.72 5.41
C MET A 37 -3.94 -11.77 5.57
N PHE A 38 -4.61 -12.19 4.50
CA PHE A 38 -6.05 -12.43 4.43
C PHE A 38 -6.30 -13.92 4.19
N ASN A 39 -7.34 -14.46 4.83
CA ASN A 39 -7.73 -15.85 4.65
C ASN A 39 -8.56 -16.06 3.37
N HIS A 40 -8.90 -17.31 3.05
CA HIS A 40 -9.65 -17.65 1.84
C HIS A 40 -11.02 -16.95 1.76
N ASP A 41 -11.75 -16.89 2.87
CA ASP A 41 -13.08 -16.25 2.89
C ASP A 41 -12.99 -14.74 2.68
N GLU A 42 -11.94 -14.11 3.21
CA GLU A 42 -11.64 -12.68 2.96
C GLU A 42 -11.28 -12.45 1.49
N VAL A 43 -10.47 -13.33 0.89
CA VAL A 43 -10.15 -13.27 -0.54
C VAL A 43 -11.39 -13.41 -1.41
N ASP A 44 -12.27 -14.38 -1.11
CA ASP A 44 -13.51 -14.60 -1.85
C ASP A 44 -14.44 -13.38 -1.77
N ARG A 45 -14.58 -12.78 -0.58
CA ARG A 45 -15.32 -11.51 -0.41
C ARG A 45 -14.69 -10.39 -1.21
N GLY A 46 -13.36 -10.31 -1.26
CA GLY A 46 -12.64 -9.33 -2.08
C GLY A 46 -12.89 -9.51 -3.57
N LEU A 47 -12.87 -10.74 -4.06
CA LEU A 47 -13.17 -11.05 -5.46
C LEU A 47 -14.62 -10.69 -5.81
N GLU A 48 -15.58 -11.01 -4.95
CA GLU A 48 -16.98 -10.68 -5.17
C GLU A 48 -17.23 -9.18 -5.15
N MET A 49 -16.61 -8.46 -4.22
CA MET A 49 -16.62 -7.00 -4.17
C MET A 49 -16.08 -6.39 -5.47
N VAL A 50 -14.96 -6.91 -6.00
CA VAL A 50 -14.41 -6.46 -7.29
C VAL A 50 -15.37 -6.75 -8.44
N ARG A 51 -15.96 -7.95 -8.50
CA ARG A 51 -16.96 -8.29 -9.55
C ARG A 51 -18.17 -7.37 -9.49
N HIS A 52 -18.70 -7.12 -8.30
CA HIS A 52 -19.83 -6.21 -8.11
C HIS A 52 -19.50 -4.80 -8.58
N ALA A 53 -18.34 -4.25 -8.17
CA ALA A 53 -17.89 -2.92 -8.58
C ALA A 53 -17.81 -2.78 -10.11
N LEU A 54 -17.25 -3.79 -10.78
CA LEU A 54 -17.15 -3.81 -12.24
C LEU A 54 -18.52 -3.95 -12.90
N GLY A 55 -19.38 -4.83 -12.38
CA GLY A 55 -20.73 -5.07 -12.89
C GLY A 55 -21.68 -3.88 -12.69
N SER A 56 -21.48 -3.08 -11.63
CA SER A 56 -22.27 -1.88 -11.35
C SER A 56 -21.76 -0.63 -12.10
N GLY A 57 -20.73 -0.76 -12.93
CA GLY A 57 -20.19 0.34 -13.72
C GLY A 57 -19.39 1.35 -12.90
N ALA A 58 -18.61 0.90 -11.91
CA ALA A 58 -17.68 1.77 -11.18
C ALA A 58 -16.80 2.56 -12.15
N THR A 59 -16.56 3.83 -11.82
CA THR A 59 -15.77 4.73 -12.65
C THR A 59 -14.32 4.29 -12.65
N THR A 60 -13.85 3.87 -13.82
CA THR A 60 -12.46 3.51 -14.06
C THR A 60 -11.70 4.70 -14.61
N ILE A 61 -10.47 4.91 -14.17
CA ILE A 61 -9.62 5.94 -14.77
C ILE A 61 -8.99 5.39 -16.04
N ALA A 62 -9.52 5.81 -17.19
CA ALA A 62 -8.94 5.51 -18.50
C ALA A 62 -7.77 6.44 -18.86
N TRP A 63 -7.70 7.64 -18.28
CA TRP A 63 -6.73 8.69 -18.65
C TRP A 63 -5.91 9.15 -17.45
N HIS A 64 -4.66 8.70 -17.39
CA HIS A 64 -3.57 9.33 -16.64
C HIS A 64 -2.28 9.20 -17.47
N PRO A 65 -1.42 10.25 -17.55
CA PRO A 65 -0.19 10.20 -18.36
C PRO A 65 0.77 9.07 -17.97
N SER A 66 0.76 8.66 -16.69
CA SER A 66 1.61 7.57 -16.20
C SER A 66 1.07 6.17 -16.50
N PHE A 67 -0.07 6.01 -17.20
CA PHE A 67 -0.64 4.69 -17.52
C PHE A 67 -0.24 4.32 -18.95
N THR A 68 0.67 3.36 -19.06
CA THR A 68 1.34 2.96 -20.31
C THR A 68 0.55 1.93 -21.13
N ASP A 69 -0.21 1.04 -20.47
CA ASP A 69 -1.15 0.13 -21.14
C ASP A 69 -2.56 0.31 -20.58
N ARG A 70 -3.52 0.63 -21.45
CA ARG A 70 -4.92 0.95 -21.09
C ARG A 70 -5.92 -0.06 -21.62
N GLU A 71 -5.51 -0.91 -22.56
CA GLU A 71 -6.37 -1.94 -23.14
C GLU A 71 -6.37 -3.19 -22.25
N HIS A 72 -5.24 -3.43 -21.56
CA HIS A 72 -5.03 -4.59 -20.72
C HIS A 72 -5.09 -4.29 -19.21
N THR A 73 -5.43 -3.05 -18.85
CA THR A 73 -5.54 -2.62 -17.45
C THR A 73 -6.88 -1.97 -17.15
N LEU A 74 -7.41 -2.27 -15.97
CA LEU A 74 -8.56 -1.59 -15.40
C LEU A 74 -8.23 -1.14 -13.97
N ARG A 75 -8.40 0.15 -13.73
CA ARG A 75 -8.07 0.79 -12.44
C ARG A 75 -9.26 1.58 -11.92
N ILE A 76 -9.75 1.22 -10.75
CA ILE A 76 -10.69 2.03 -9.97
C ILE A 76 -9.87 2.73 -8.90
N ARG A 77 -9.67 4.05 -9.03
CA ARG A 77 -8.97 4.88 -8.03
C ARG A 77 -9.99 5.48 -7.06
N ASP A 78 -9.48 5.92 -5.91
CA ASP A 78 -10.32 6.25 -4.76
C ASP A 78 -11.37 5.15 -4.51
N ALA A 79 -10.97 3.89 -4.69
CA ALA A 79 -11.88 2.75 -4.72
C ALA A 79 -12.81 2.67 -3.50
N ILE A 80 -12.35 3.14 -2.33
CA ILE A 80 -13.17 3.18 -1.11
C ILE A 80 -14.44 4.04 -1.27
N SER A 81 -14.42 5.08 -2.11
CA SER A 81 -15.59 5.95 -2.31
C SER A 81 -16.67 5.32 -3.18
N GLN A 82 -16.30 4.33 -3.98
CA GLN A 82 -17.19 3.58 -4.87
C GLN A 82 -17.53 2.19 -4.32
N CYS A 83 -16.70 1.67 -3.41
CA CYS A 83 -16.81 0.33 -2.83
C CYS A 83 -16.48 0.38 -1.33
N PRO A 84 -17.43 0.80 -0.47
CA PRO A 84 -17.22 0.94 0.98
C PRO A 84 -16.81 -0.36 1.68
N GLU A 85 -17.06 -1.52 1.07
CA GLU A 85 -16.64 -2.85 1.54
C GLU A 85 -15.11 -2.97 1.68
N LEU A 86 -14.34 -2.17 0.94
CA LEU A 86 -12.88 -2.08 1.09
C LEU A 86 -12.45 -1.74 2.52
N ALA A 87 -13.31 -1.10 3.32
CA ALA A 87 -13.04 -0.79 4.72
C ALA A 87 -12.61 -2.03 5.52
N THR A 88 -13.14 -3.22 5.19
CA THR A 88 -12.79 -4.47 5.86
C THR A 88 -11.33 -4.89 5.66
N PHE A 89 -10.73 -4.54 4.52
CA PHE A 89 -9.32 -4.77 4.21
C PHE A 89 -8.43 -3.67 4.78
N LEU A 90 -8.85 -2.41 4.63
CA LEU A 90 -8.09 -1.23 5.09
C LEU A 90 -7.92 -1.21 6.61
N ASP A 91 -8.97 -1.63 7.33
CA ASP A 91 -8.99 -1.63 8.80
C ASP A 91 -8.69 -3.02 9.40
N HIS A 92 -8.11 -3.93 8.60
CA HIS A 92 -7.80 -5.29 9.04
C HIS A 92 -6.71 -5.27 10.14
N PRO A 93 -6.93 -5.88 11.32
CA PRO A 93 -6.02 -5.80 12.47
C PRO A 93 -4.57 -6.16 12.16
N ARG A 94 -4.34 -7.23 11.37
CA ARG A 94 -2.98 -7.66 10.98
C ARG A 94 -2.30 -6.69 10.01
N LEU A 95 -3.07 -6.04 9.14
CA LEU A 95 -2.53 -5.02 8.23
C LEU A 95 -2.19 -3.75 9.00
N VAL A 96 -3.11 -3.26 9.83
CA VAL A 96 -2.91 -2.03 10.62
C VAL A 96 -1.75 -2.17 11.59
N SER A 97 -1.63 -3.29 12.30
CA SER A 97 -0.48 -3.55 13.19
C SER A 97 0.85 -3.63 12.43
N THR A 98 0.86 -4.19 11.22
CA THR A 98 2.03 -4.17 10.32
C THR A 98 2.39 -2.74 9.93
N LEU A 99 1.41 -1.91 9.54
CA LEU A 99 1.63 -0.52 9.15
C LEU A 99 2.12 0.35 10.30
N ILE A 100 1.58 0.16 11.51
CA ILE A 100 2.04 0.81 12.74
C ILE A 100 3.52 0.54 12.98
N ALA A 101 3.95 -0.72 12.84
CA ALA A 101 5.35 -1.09 13.01
C ALA A 101 6.27 -0.42 11.98
N LEU A 102 5.78 -0.17 10.75
CA LEU A 102 6.58 0.40 9.67
C LEU A 102 6.51 1.95 9.59
N LEU A 103 5.45 2.58 10.12
CA LEU A 103 5.19 4.03 10.04
C LEU A 103 5.10 4.73 11.42
N SER A 104 5.38 4.01 12.51
CA SER A 104 5.35 4.52 13.89
C SER A 104 4.07 5.26 14.27
N ASP A 105 2.94 4.55 14.18
CA ASP A 105 1.59 5.04 14.49
C ASP A 105 1.06 6.18 13.61
N SER A 106 1.90 6.82 12.79
CA SER A 106 1.53 7.88 11.86
C SER A 106 1.10 7.26 10.53
N VAL A 107 -0.03 6.54 10.56
CA VAL A 107 -0.59 5.86 9.39
C VAL A 107 -1.73 6.69 8.82
N GLN A 108 -1.56 7.12 7.58
CA GLN A 108 -2.58 7.74 6.75
C GLN A 108 -2.67 7.01 5.42
N ILE A 109 -3.89 6.72 4.98
CA ILE A 109 -4.19 6.26 3.63
C ILE A 109 -3.97 7.44 2.68
N LEU A 110 -3.19 7.24 1.63
CA LEU A 110 -2.94 8.23 0.60
C LEU A 110 -3.73 7.89 -0.68
N GLY A 111 -4.26 6.68 -0.79
CA GLY A 111 -5.06 6.29 -1.93
C GLY A 111 -5.40 4.81 -1.90
N THR A 112 -6.52 4.48 -2.53
CA THR A 112 -7.06 3.12 -2.59
C THR A 112 -7.37 2.78 -4.03
N GLU A 113 -6.99 1.58 -4.46
CA GLU A 113 -7.15 1.18 -5.84
C GLU A 113 -7.52 -0.30 -5.98
N ILE A 114 -8.51 -0.57 -6.81
CA ILE A 114 -8.72 -1.91 -7.39
C ILE A 114 -8.01 -1.92 -8.74
N PHE A 115 -7.10 -2.86 -8.93
CA PHE A 115 -6.32 -2.99 -10.15
C PHE A 115 -6.47 -4.41 -10.73
N VAL A 116 -7.14 -4.49 -11.88
CA VAL A 116 -7.25 -5.68 -12.71
C VAL A 116 -6.30 -5.55 -13.90
N ARG A 117 -5.50 -6.58 -14.15
CA ARG A 117 -4.66 -6.72 -15.35
C ARG A 117 -5.08 -7.98 -16.10
N SER A 118 -5.26 -7.89 -17.41
CA SER A 118 -5.53 -9.08 -18.23
C SER A 118 -4.26 -9.91 -18.44
N CYS A 119 -4.40 -11.05 -19.12
CA CYS A 119 -3.25 -11.78 -19.64
C CYS A 119 -2.64 -11.00 -20.80
N GLU A 120 -1.32 -10.86 -20.80
CA GLU A 120 -0.55 -10.25 -21.87
C GLU A 120 0.88 -10.82 -21.91
N ASN A 121 1.41 -11.04 -23.11
CA ASN A 121 2.75 -11.58 -23.34
C ASN A 121 3.84 -10.57 -23.02
N ARG A 122 3.55 -9.27 -23.14
CA ARG A 122 4.45 -8.20 -22.73
C ARG A 122 4.24 -7.83 -21.25
N PRO A 123 5.31 -7.41 -20.56
CA PRO A 123 5.23 -6.66 -19.31
C PRO A 123 4.25 -5.48 -19.44
N LEU A 124 3.24 -5.43 -18.57
CA LEU A 124 2.25 -4.34 -18.55
C LEU A 124 2.72 -3.12 -17.74
N GLU A 125 3.81 -3.26 -16.98
CA GLU A 125 4.37 -2.19 -16.15
C GLU A 125 5.89 -2.33 -16.14
N GLY A 126 6.57 -1.27 -16.58
CA GLY A 126 8.03 -1.21 -16.63
C GLY A 126 8.67 -1.04 -15.26
N TRP A 127 10.00 -1.14 -15.21
CA TRP A 127 10.81 -0.69 -14.09
C TRP A 127 10.56 0.78 -13.81
N HIS A 128 10.10 1.07 -12.59
CA HIS A 128 9.83 2.42 -12.11
C HIS A 128 9.99 2.50 -10.59
N THR A 129 9.97 3.72 -10.09
CA THR A 129 9.68 4.02 -8.68
C THR A 129 8.32 4.68 -8.56
N ASP A 130 7.75 4.67 -7.36
CA ASP A 130 6.54 5.44 -7.05
C ASP A 130 6.87 6.84 -6.53
N GLY A 131 5.81 7.62 -6.29
CA GLY A 131 5.90 8.88 -5.55
C GLY A 131 6.13 10.13 -6.41
N GLY A 132 6.30 9.97 -7.72
CA GLY A 132 6.50 11.09 -8.64
C GLY A 132 7.91 11.69 -8.57
N GLU A 133 8.20 12.59 -9.50
CA GLU A 133 9.53 13.21 -9.69
C GLU A 133 10.13 13.80 -8.40
N TYR A 134 9.30 14.36 -7.53
CA TYR A 134 9.77 14.97 -6.28
C TYR A 134 10.26 13.94 -5.26
N LEU A 135 9.52 12.84 -5.07
CA LEU A 135 9.94 11.79 -4.15
C LEU A 135 11.11 10.98 -4.72
N GLN A 136 11.21 10.84 -6.06
CA GLN A 136 12.38 10.22 -6.70
C GLN A 136 13.71 10.87 -6.31
N ARG A 137 13.69 12.15 -5.91
CA ARG A 137 14.88 12.93 -5.52
C ARG A 137 15.15 12.88 -4.01
N ILE A 138 14.33 12.17 -3.24
CA ILE A 138 14.45 12.05 -1.78
C ILE A 138 14.94 10.65 -1.46
N MET A 139 16.13 10.58 -0.84
CA MET A 139 16.69 9.37 -0.27
C MET A 139 16.78 9.50 1.24
N LEU A 140 16.28 8.49 1.93
CA LEU A 140 16.32 8.42 3.38
C LEU A 140 17.66 7.87 3.86
N ALA A 141 18.18 8.43 4.95
CA ALA A 141 19.37 7.88 5.59
C ALA A 141 19.06 6.48 6.16
N PRO A 142 20.04 5.55 6.22
CA PRO A 142 19.84 4.24 6.84
C PRO A 142 19.21 4.36 8.25
N GLY A 143 18.20 3.54 8.54
CA GLY A 143 17.44 3.58 9.80
C GLY A 143 16.36 4.68 9.88
N SER A 144 16.21 5.52 8.85
CA SER A 144 15.08 6.44 8.75
C SER A 144 13.81 5.69 8.36
N GLN A 145 12.67 6.11 8.92
CA GLN A 145 11.38 5.51 8.59
C GLN A 145 10.91 5.89 7.20
N CYS A 146 10.20 4.98 6.55
CA CYS A 146 9.64 5.22 5.22
C CYS A 146 8.62 6.36 5.25
N LEU A 147 8.67 7.20 4.21
CA LEU A 147 7.70 8.28 4.03
C LEU A 147 6.34 7.74 3.56
N GLN A 148 6.40 6.84 2.59
CA GLN A 148 5.23 6.20 1.99
C GLN A 148 5.49 4.71 1.80
N ILE A 149 4.46 3.91 2.01
CA ILE A 149 4.44 2.46 1.81
C ILE A 149 3.26 2.13 0.90
N LYS A 150 3.50 1.35 -0.14
CA LYS A 150 2.45 0.70 -0.91
C LYS A 150 2.24 -0.70 -0.34
N CYS A 151 0.99 -1.07 -0.11
CA CYS A 151 0.55 -2.42 0.21
C CYS A 151 -0.24 -2.96 -0.98
N GLN A 152 0.25 -4.02 -1.60
CA GLN A 152 -0.42 -4.72 -2.68
C GLN A 152 -0.90 -6.09 -2.20
N ILE A 153 -2.22 -6.25 -2.17
CA ILE A 153 -2.89 -7.50 -1.77
C ILE A 153 -3.25 -8.26 -3.03
N PHE A 154 -2.87 -9.54 -3.09
CA PHE A 154 -3.14 -10.42 -4.23
C PHE A 154 -4.45 -11.15 -4.00
N LEU A 155 -5.45 -10.95 -4.88
CA LEU A 155 -6.73 -11.68 -4.81
C LEU A 155 -6.76 -12.88 -5.76
N THR A 156 -5.89 -12.89 -6.76
CA THR A 156 -5.68 -14.00 -7.69
C THR A 156 -4.30 -14.59 -7.49
N ASP A 157 -4.15 -15.88 -7.77
CA ASP A 157 -2.88 -16.58 -7.60
C ASP A 157 -1.85 -16.09 -8.62
N THR A 158 -0.67 -15.69 -8.10
CA THR A 158 0.53 -15.36 -8.85
C THR A 158 1.73 -16.10 -8.26
N SER A 159 1.54 -17.34 -7.82
CA SER A 159 2.58 -18.21 -7.27
C SER A 159 3.44 -18.86 -8.36
N GLN A 160 2.92 -18.97 -9.58
CA GLN A 160 3.66 -19.47 -10.74
C GLN A 160 4.33 -18.33 -11.50
N ASP A 161 5.39 -18.65 -12.24
CA ASP A 161 5.96 -17.75 -13.24
C ASP A 161 4.91 -17.41 -14.31
N GLU A 162 5.17 -16.34 -15.06
CA GLU A 162 4.29 -15.86 -16.13
C GLU A 162 2.85 -15.58 -15.66
N SER A 163 2.66 -15.25 -14.38
CA SER A 163 1.35 -14.90 -13.79
C SER A 163 1.20 -13.39 -13.60
N GLY A 164 1.96 -12.59 -14.35
CA GLY A 164 2.06 -11.16 -14.11
C GLY A 164 2.69 -10.85 -12.76
N ASN A 165 3.73 -11.62 -12.37
CA ASN A 165 4.38 -11.52 -11.07
C ASN A 165 4.92 -10.11 -10.83
N PHE A 166 4.96 -9.71 -9.56
CA PHE A 166 5.65 -8.49 -9.17
C PHE A 166 7.16 -8.75 -9.19
N LEU A 167 7.90 -7.93 -9.92
CA LEU A 167 9.35 -8.00 -10.00
C LEU A 167 9.92 -6.83 -9.21
N LEU A 168 10.97 -7.07 -8.42
CA LEU A 168 11.66 -6.02 -7.69
C LEU A 168 13.16 -6.22 -7.73
N ILE A 169 13.88 -5.13 -7.50
CA ILE A 169 15.33 -5.21 -7.26
C ILE A 169 15.56 -4.92 -5.77
N PRO A 170 16.00 -5.89 -4.95
CA PRO A 170 16.26 -5.66 -3.55
C PRO A 170 17.30 -4.55 -3.34
N ARG A 171 17.19 -3.83 -2.22
CA ARG A 171 18.08 -2.72 -1.85
C ARG A 171 18.04 -1.51 -2.80
N SER A 172 17.21 -1.55 -3.85
CA SER A 172 17.08 -0.44 -4.80
C SER A 172 16.48 0.83 -4.19
N HIS A 173 15.71 0.70 -3.12
CA HIS A 173 15.19 1.84 -2.34
C HIS A 173 16.29 2.71 -1.70
N ARG A 174 17.53 2.21 -1.65
CA ARG A 174 18.75 2.91 -1.19
C ARG A 174 19.57 3.51 -2.34
N ARG A 175 19.10 3.41 -3.59
CA ARG A 175 19.76 3.96 -4.78
C ARG A 175 18.89 5.06 -5.37
N MET A 176 19.51 6.21 -5.68
CA MET A 176 18.80 7.29 -6.36
C MET A 176 18.63 6.87 -7.82
N PRO A 177 17.40 6.80 -8.36
CA PRO A 177 17.23 6.65 -9.79
C PRO A 177 17.70 7.93 -10.50
N GLU A 178 17.98 7.84 -11.80
CA GLU A 178 18.02 9.05 -12.63
C GLU A 178 16.61 9.66 -12.64
N PRO A 179 16.41 10.89 -12.16
CA PRO A 179 15.07 11.46 -12.05
C PRO A 179 14.43 11.62 -13.44
N HIS A 180 13.18 11.15 -13.57
CA HIS A 180 12.45 11.20 -14.82
C HIS A 180 10.98 11.56 -14.54
N GLU A 181 10.36 12.38 -15.40
CA GLU A 181 9.00 12.89 -15.17
C GLU A 181 7.97 11.77 -15.00
N THR A 182 8.16 10.65 -15.70
CA THR A 182 7.27 9.47 -15.64
C THR A 182 7.65 8.46 -14.56
N CYS A 183 8.77 8.67 -13.88
CA CYS A 183 9.40 7.77 -12.92
C CYS A 183 9.88 6.40 -13.48
N TYR A 184 9.76 6.17 -14.78
CA TYR A 184 10.30 4.98 -15.43
C TYR A 184 11.84 5.01 -15.53
N LEU A 185 12.44 3.82 -15.48
CA LEU A 185 13.87 3.60 -15.57
C LEU A 185 14.21 3.10 -16.98
N ASP A 186 14.26 4.00 -17.95
CA ASP A 186 14.31 3.69 -19.39
C ASP A 186 15.40 2.67 -19.76
N GLY A 187 16.62 2.81 -19.23
CA GLY A 187 17.71 1.87 -19.48
C GLY A 187 17.41 0.43 -19.03
N LEU A 188 16.68 0.25 -17.93
CA LEU A 188 16.22 -1.08 -17.49
C LEU A 188 15.01 -1.56 -18.30
N ASN A 189 14.14 -0.63 -18.72
CA ASN A 189 12.96 -0.96 -19.49
C ASN A 189 13.29 -1.47 -20.88
N GLU A 190 14.34 -0.99 -21.55
CA GLU A 190 14.78 -1.56 -22.82
C GLU A 190 15.09 -3.06 -22.70
N GLY A 191 15.77 -3.48 -21.63
CA GLY A 191 16.03 -4.89 -21.33
C GLY A 191 14.75 -5.68 -21.06
N LEU A 192 13.86 -5.13 -20.22
CA LEU A 192 12.59 -5.77 -19.89
C LEU A 192 11.73 -6.08 -21.14
N HIS A 193 11.69 -5.16 -22.12
CA HIS A 193 10.98 -5.40 -23.39
C HIS A 193 11.61 -6.51 -24.25
N ARG A 194 12.91 -6.78 -24.08
CA ARG A 194 13.61 -7.93 -24.70
C ARG A 194 13.51 -9.22 -23.90
N GLY A 195 12.84 -9.20 -22.74
CA GLY A 195 12.79 -10.33 -21.82
C GLY A 195 14.06 -10.51 -20.98
N GLU A 196 14.89 -9.47 -20.88
CA GLU A 196 16.10 -9.44 -20.07
C GLU A 196 15.77 -8.86 -18.69
N LEU A 197 16.19 -9.55 -17.63
CA LEU A 197 16.06 -9.09 -16.25
C LEU A 197 17.46 -8.78 -15.68
N PRO A 198 17.61 -7.74 -14.85
CA PRO A 198 18.83 -7.54 -14.08
C PRO A 198 19.19 -8.76 -13.21
N ASP A 199 20.48 -8.97 -12.96
CA ASP A 199 21.00 -10.13 -12.23
C ASP A 199 20.45 -10.24 -10.78
N ASP A 200 20.09 -9.12 -10.17
CA ASP A 200 19.64 -9.01 -8.78
C ASP A 200 18.10 -8.99 -8.64
N VAL A 201 17.33 -9.29 -9.69
CA VAL A 201 15.87 -9.30 -9.63
C VAL A 201 15.34 -10.40 -8.70
N THR A 202 14.34 -10.05 -7.90
CA THR A 202 13.50 -10.99 -7.16
C THR A 202 12.09 -11.00 -7.76
N THR A 203 11.63 -12.19 -8.14
CA THR A 203 10.23 -12.44 -8.53
C THR A 203 9.40 -12.76 -7.29
N ILE A 204 8.29 -12.05 -7.11
CA ILE A 204 7.34 -12.31 -6.02
C ILE A 204 6.33 -13.35 -6.46
N HIS A 205 6.40 -14.51 -5.81
CA HIS A 205 5.43 -15.60 -5.91
C HIS A 205 4.42 -15.46 -4.78
N ALA A 206 3.24 -14.92 -5.08
CA ALA A 206 2.19 -14.60 -4.11
C ALA A 206 0.96 -15.48 -4.33
N ALA A 207 0.47 -16.09 -3.26
CA ALA A 207 -0.81 -16.78 -3.24
C ALA A 207 -1.94 -15.78 -2.98
N PRO A 208 -3.21 -16.12 -3.29
CA PRO A 208 -4.35 -15.30 -2.90
C PRO A 208 -4.34 -15.04 -1.38
N GLY A 209 -4.51 -13.78 -0.99
CA GLY A 209 -4.49 -13.33 0.40
C GLY A 209 -3.11 -12.89 0.91
N ASP A 210 -2.03 -13.10 0.15
CA ASP A 210 -0.73 -12.52 0.46
C ASP A 210 -0.74 -10.99 0.26
N ALA A 211 0.06 -10.29 1.07
CA ALA A 211 0.24 -8.85 0.95
C ALA A 211 1.73 -8.49 0.80
N LEU A 212 2.08 -7.75 -0.24
CA LEU A 212 3.42 -7.21 -0.45
C LEU A 212 3.46 -5.74 -0.04
N LEU A 213 4.33 -5.40 0.92
CA LEU A 213 4.57 -4.03 1.37
C LEU A 213 5.94 -3.56 0.90
N PHE A 214 6.02 -2.34 0.36
CA PHE A 214 7.28 -1.75 -0.11
C PHE A 214 7.22 -0.22 -0.10
N PRO A 215 8.35 0.49 0.07
CA PRO A 215 8.40 1.94 0.05
C PRO A 215 8.31 2.48 -1.37
N TYR A 216 7.97 3.76 -1.49
CA TYR A 216 7.86 4.44 -2.79
C TYR A 216 9.14 4.34 -3.64
N SER A 217 10.31 4.27 -3.00
CA SER A 217 11.61 4.29 -3.68
C SER A 217 12.07 2.93 -4.19
N LEU A 218 11.36 1.83 -3.90
CA LEU A 218 11.73 0.51 -4.40
C LEU A 218 11.52 0.44 -5.93
N TRP A 219 12.56 0.01 -6.65
CA TRP A 219 12.49 -0.19 -8.09
C TRP A 219 11.77 -1.50 -8.36
N HIS A 220 10.68 -1.41 -9.11
CA HIS A 220 9.82 -2.56 -9.38
C HIS A 220 9.19 -2.50 -10.77
N ALA A 221 8.78 -3.65 -11.25
CA ALA A 221 8.13 -3.87 -12.53
C ALA A 221 7.10 -5.01 -12.41
N VAL A 222 6.44 -5.34 -13.52
CA VAL A 222 5.55 -6.51 -13.60
C VAL A 222 6.00 -7.41 -14.74
N GLY A 223 6.16 -8.71 -14.46
CA GLY A 223 6.47 -9.71 -15.48
C GLY A 223 5.31 -9.93 -16.46
N PRO A 224 5.52 -10.68 -17.54
CA PRO A 224 4.44 -11.08 -18.45
C PRO A 224 3.40 -11.94 -17.74
N ASN A 225 2.17 -11.95 -18.27
CA ASN A 225 1.05 -12.70 -17.72
C ASN A 225 0.37 -13.59 -18.77
N ARG A 226 0.52 -14.90 -18.68
CA ARG A 226 -0.03 -15.87 -19.66
C ARG A 226 -1.05 -16.83 -19.06
N LEU A 227 -1.29 -16.79 -17.75
CA LEU A 227 -2.11 -17.78 -17.07
C LEU A 227 -3.54 -17.30 -16.84
N GLN A 228 -3.73 -16.18 -16.12
CA GLN A 228 -5.05 -15.67 -15.76
C GLN A 228 -5.02 -14.17 -15.46
N PRO A 229 -6.16 -13.45 -15.56
CA PRO A 229 -6.23 -12.07 -15.13
C PRO A 229 -5.77 -11.90 -13.68
N ARG A 230 -4.91 -10.91 -13.42
CA ARG A 230 -4.38 -10.61 -12.10
C ARG A 230 -5.22 -9.51 -11.45
N ILE A 231 -5.86 -9.83 -10.32
CA ILE A 231 -6.66 -8.90 -9.52
C ILE A 231 -5.91 -8.60 -8.23
N THR A 232 -5.67 -7.31 -7.99
CA THR A 232 -4.99 -6.84 -6.77
C THR A 232 -5.71 -5.63 -6.17
N LEU A 233 -5.70 -5.54 -4.84
CA LEU A 233 -6.02 -4.30 -4.14
C LEU A 233 -4.71 -3.59 -3.83
N ILE A 234 -4.64 -2.29 -4.12
CA ILE A 234 -3.45 -1.48 -3.86
C ILE A 234 -3.83 -0.32 -2.95
N PHE A 235 -3.20 -0.31 -1.78
CA PHE A 235 -3.36 0.75 -0.79
C PHE A 235 -2.05 1.49 -0.64
N ARG A 236 -2.12 2.82 -0.67
CA ARG A 236 -0.97 3.68 -0.41
C ARG A 236 -1.12 4.21 0.99
N TYR A 237 -0.06 4.12 1.76
CA TYR A 237 0.02 4.65 3.10
C TYR A 237 1.19 5.62 3.20
N GLY A 238 1.11 6.54 4.14
CA GLY A 238 2.22 7.35 4.54
C GLY A 238 1.92 8.04 5.85
N GLN A 239 2.79 8.97 6.21
CA GLN A 239 2.66 9.78 7.40
C GLN A 239 1.39 10.67 7.38
N LEU A 240 0.83 11.00 8.55
CA LEU A 240 -0.37 11.85 8.69
C LEU A 240 -0.24 13.23 8.04
N TRP A 241 0.97 13.76 7.94
CA TRP A 241 1.24 15.06 7.33
C TRP A 241 1.41 14.99 5.80
N HIS A 242 1.34 13.80 5.18
CA HIS A 242 1.28 13.71 3.72
C HIS A 242 -0.08 14.13 3.18
N ARG A 243 -0.09 14.65 1.95
CA ARG A 243 -1.35 14.82 1.22
C ARG A 243 -1.73 13.51 0.52
N PRO A 244 -3.02 13.12 0.52
CA PRO A 244 -3.46 11.99 -0.26
C PRO A 244 -3.35 12.26 -1.77
N ASN A 245 -3.23 11.19 -2.55
CA ASN A 245 -3.04 11.21 -4.00
C ASN A 245 -4.38 11.22 -4.75
N ASP A 246 -5.42 10.61 -4.16
CA ASP A 246 -6.68 10.31 -4.86
C ASP A 246 -7.87 11.17 -4.41
N TYR A 247 -7.73 11.87 -3.27
CA TYR A 247 -8.80 12.67 -2.67
C TYR A 247 -8.21 13.81 -1.83
N THR A 248 -8.99 14.87 -1.62
CA THR A 248 -8.65 15.92 -0.64
C THR A 248 -9.22 15.59 0.74
N ARG A 249 -10.49 15.17 0.78
CA ARG A 249 -11.19 14.66 1.96
C ARG A 249 -12.23 13.66 1.49
N GLN A 250 -12.37 12.55 2.19
CA GLN A 250 -13.43 11.58 1.90
C GLN A 250 -14.82 12.18 2.22
N PRO A 251 -15.87 11.82 1.46
CA PRO A 251 -17.24 12.23 1.76
C PRO A 251 -17.66 11.92 3.21
N ALA A 252 -18.31 12.87 3.88
CA ALA A 252 -18.72 12.73 5.29
C ALA A 252 -19.56 11.47 5.55
N HIS A 253 -20.50 11.17 4.66
CA HIS A 253 -21.37 9.98 4.75
C HIS A 253 -20.60 8.65 4.69
N LEU A 254 -19.39 8.61 4.13
CA LEU A 254 -18.52 7.43 4.18
C LEU A 254 -17.78 7.37 5.51
N LEU A 255 -17.19 8.49 5.94
CA LEU A 255 -16.47 8.58 7.20
C LEU A 255 -17.35 8.21 8.40
N GLU A 256 -18.62 8.62 8.40
CA GLU A 256 -19.59 8.27 9.45
C GLU A 256 -19.82 6.76 9.61
N ARG A 257 -19.56 5.97 8.56
CA ARG A 257 -19.70 4.50 8.57
C ARG A 257 -18.41 3.79 9.00
N PHE A 258 -17.30 4.51 9.07
CA PHE A 258 -15.99 3.94 9.36
C PHE A 258 -15.69 3.94 10.86
N SER A 259 -14.88 2.98 11.29
CA SER A 259 -14.35 2.97 12.65
C SER A 259 -13.57 4.26 12.92
N PRO A 260 -13.47 4.71 14.19
CA PRO A 260 -12.64 5.87 14.54
C PRO A 260 -11.21 5.77 14.00
N ARG A 261 -10.65 4.55 14.00
CA ARG A 261 -9.32 4.25 13.46
C ARG A 261 -9.24 4.45 11.96
N LEU A 262 -10.19 3.89 11.20
CA LEU A 262 -10.20 4.04 9.75
C LEU A 262 -10.45 5.49 9.34
N ARG A 263 -11.35 6.21 10.04
CA ARG A 263 -11.52 7.66 9.87
C ARG A 263 -10.21 8.41 10.07
N ARG A 264 -9.48 8.11 11.16
CA ARG A 264 -8.17 8.70 11.45
C ARG A 264 -7.17 8.42 10.33
N MET A 265 -7.12 7.20 9.81
CA MET A 265 -6.28 6.86 8.66
C MET A 265 -6.68 7.61 7.39
N PHE A 266 -7.93 8.07 7.24
CA PHE A 266 -8.34 8.95 6.13
C PHE A 266 -8.03 10.43 6.36
N GLY A 267 -7.32 10.78 7.45
CA GLY A 267 -6.98 12.15 7.80
C GLY A 267 -8.11 12.91 8.52
N ASP A 268 -9.12 12.19 9.03
CA ASP A 268 -10.17 12.80 9.85
C ASP A 268 -9.65 13.06 11.27
N LEU A 269 -9.41 14.33 11.55
CA LEU A 269 -9.00 14.87 12.84
C LEU A 269 -10.14 15.64 13.53
N GLY A 270 -11.36 15.59 12.99
CA GLY A 270 -12.53 16.34 13.47
C GLY A 270 -12.94 17.50 12.55
N ASP A 271 -13.84 18.35 13.07
CA ASP A 271 -14.50 19.40 12.28
C ASP A 271 -13.61 20.63 12.03
N ASP A 272 -12.70 20.94 12.95
CA ASP A 272 -11.77 22.08 12.85
C ASP A 272 -10.41 21.75 13.48
N PRO A 273 -9.63 20.82 12.88
CA PRO A 273 -8.37 20.41 13.46
C PRO A 273 -7.34 21.54 13.36
N HIS A 274 -6.60 21.78 14.44
CA HIS A 274 -5.50 22.72 14.37
C HIS A 274 -4.43 22.18 13.40
N PRO A 275 -3.80 22.99 12.52
CA PRO A 275 -2.82 22.49 11.54
C PRO A 275 -1.63 21.70 12.13
N LEU A 276 -1.35 21.86 13.42
CA LEU A 276 -0.33 21.07 14.13
C LEU A 276 -0.75 19.62 14.40
N GLU A 277 -2.04 19.29 14.37
CA GLU A 277 -2.55 17.95 14.65
C GLU A 277 -2.15 16.93 13.57
N PHE A 278 -1.83 17.36 12.35
CA PHE A 278 -1.21 16.48 11.34
C PHE A 278 0.20 16.01 11.73
N TYR A 279 0.86 16.71 12.65
CA TYR A 279 2.21 16.40 13.13
C TYR A 279 2.21 15.87 14.57
N LYS A 280 1.24 16.29 15.39
CA LYS A 280 1.15 16.00 16.83
C LYS A 280 -0.30 15.78 17.28
N PRO A 281 -0.99 14.76 16.76
CA PRO A 281 -2.33 14.40 17.22
C PRO A 281 -2.30 13.95 18.69
N GLN A 282 -3.27 14.40 19.51
CA GLN A 282 -3.25 14.16 20.96
C GLN A 282 -3.55 12.70 21.36
N ASP A 283 -4.33 11.99 20.55
CA ASP A 283 -4.91 10.68 20.88
C ASP A 283 -4.52 9.58 19.87
N GLN A 284 -3.51 9.81 19.03
CA GLN A 284 -3.19 8.92 17.91
C GLN A 284 -2.91 7.49 18.32
N ALA A 285 -2.06 7.27 19.33
CA ALA A 285 -1.78 5.92 19.81
C ALA A 285 -3.04 5.22 20.33
N CYS A 286 -3.96 5.97 20.96
CA CYS A 286 -5.23 5.43 21.45
C CYS A 286 -6.14 5.03 20.29
N VAL A 287 -6.36 5.93 19.33
CA VAL A 287 -7.22 5.70 18.16
C VAL A 287 -6.68 4.61 17.23
N MET A 288 -5.35 4.54 17.08
CA MET A 288 -4.68 3.54 16.24
C MET A 288 -4.52 2.18 16.93
N SER A 289 -4.81 2.08 18.23
CA SER A 289 -4.66 0.83 18.96
C SER A 289 -5.46 -0.30 18.31
N VAL A 290 -4.83 -1.49 18.25
CA VAL A 290 -5.47 -2.70 17.75
C VAL A 290 -5.87 -3.51 18.98
N SER A 291 -7.16 -3.53 19.30
CA SER A 291 -7.68 -4.33 20.42
C SER A 291 -7.62 -5.82 20.10
N ALA A 292 -7.05 -6.59 21.02
CA ALA A 292 -6.87 -8.05 20.92
C ALA A 292 -8.20 -8.83 20.84
N ASP A 293 -9.33 -8.21 21.18
CA ASP A 293 -10.65 -8.87 21.14
C ASP A 293 -11.28 -8.91 19.74
N SER A 294 -10.68 -8.24 18.74
CA SER A 294 -11.18 -8.28 17.35
C SER A 294 -10.94 -9.62 16.62
N GLU A 295 -10.14 -10.53 17.20
CA GLU A 295 -9.94 -11.90 16.70
C GLU A 295 -10.96 -12.91 17.25
N ARG A 296 -11.77 -12.54 18.25
CA ARG A 296 -12.71 -13.48 18.92
C ARG A 296 -14.12 -13.52 18.33
N ASP A 297 -14.50 -12.54 17.52
CA ASP A 297 -15.85 -12.40 16.96
C ASP A 297 -15.90 -12.50 15.41
N ARG A 298 -15.00 -13.26 14.79
CA ARG A 298 -15.07 -13.57 13.35
C ARG A 298 -14.93 -15.06 13.08
#